data_AF-A0A3M8FPY8-F1
#
_entry.id   AF-A0A3M8FPY8-F1
#
_cell.length_a   1.000
_cell.length_b   1.000
_cell.length_c   1.000
_cell.angle_alpha   90.00
_cell.angle_beta   90.00
_cell.angle_gamma   90.00
#
_symmetry.space_group_name_H-M   'P 1'
#
loop_
_entity.id
_entity.type
_entity.pdbx_description
1 polymer ?
#
loop_
_entity_poly.entity_id
_entity_poly.type
_entity_poly.pdbx_seq_one_letter_code
_entity_poly.pdbx_strand_id
1 'polypeptide(L)'
;MKRVAQLFIIAVFAITSTQAFAQQRGEQRRALAQRAMQAQQQNDRLGLDLTDEQKEQMKAIKMETQKSILPIQNELREKQAQLRSLTTSENANFGKAEDVVRQIGDLRTELQLIQLSSREEIRNLLTEEQQLKFDTMQGRKNKMKRTQQGQQLRKGNR
;
A
#
# COMPACT_ATOMS: atom_id res chain seq x y z
N MET A 1 27.36 -22.91 53.87
CA MET A 1 28.28 -22.94 52.71
C MET A 1 27.69 -23.55 51.42
N LYS A 2 26.49 -24.17 51.39
CA LYS A 2 25.91 -24.75 50.16
C LYS A 2 24.73 -23.96 49.53
N ARG A 3 24.27 -22.87 50.15
CA ARG A 3 23.18 -22.01 49.62
C ARG A 3 23.64 -20.71 48.98
N VAL A 4 24.92 -20.35 49.10
CA VAL A 4 25.50 -19.14 48.49
C VAL A 4 26.05 -19.43 47.08
N ALA A 5 26.39 -20.70 46.80
CA ALA A 5 26.91 -21.12 45.50
C ALA A 5 25.86 -21.23 44.37
N GLN A 6 24.56 -21.27 44.69
CA GLN A 6 23.49 -21.31 43.67
C GLN A 6 23.07 -19.92 43.17
N LEU A 7 23.42 -18.85 43.87
CA LEU A 7 23.06 -17.47 43.49
C LEU A 7 24.01 -16.83 42.47
N PHE A 8 25.14 -17.47 42.16
CA PHE A 8 26.08 -16.98 41.13
C PHE A 8 25.82 -17.55 39.72
N ILE A 9 25.01 -18.61 39.56
CA ILE A 9 24.72 -19.20 38.23
C ILE A 9 23.55 -18.49 37.52
N ILE A 10 22.65 -17.82 38.26
CA ILE A 10 21.50 -17.11 37.67
C ILE A 10 21.87 -15.71 37.16
N ALA A 11 22.95 -15.10 37.68
CA ALA A 11 23.37 -13.75 37.30
C ALA A 11 24.04 -13.67 35.92
N VAL A 12 24.55 -14.77 35.37
CA VAL A 12 25.24 -14.78 34.06
C VAL A 12 24.27 -14.96 32.88
N PHE A 13 23.08 -15.54 33.09
CA PHE A 13 22.07 -15.68 32.03
C PHE A 13 21.22 -14.42 31.80
N ALA A 14 21.22 -13.46 32.72
CA ALA A 14 20.42 -12.23 32.60
C ALA A 14 21.08 -11.14 31.72
N ILE A 15 22.39 -11.26 31.41
CA ILE A 15 23.14 -10.24 30.68
C ILE A 15 23.17 -10.51 29.16
N THR A 16 22.93 -11.75 28.71
CA THR A 16 22.93 -12.09 27.28
C THR A 16 21.62 -11.73 26.57
N SER A 17 20.50 -11.57 27.31
CA SER A 17 19.21 -11.23 26.72
C SER A 17 19.15 -9.76 26.26
N THR A 18 19.79 -8.82 26.96
CA THR A 18 19.72 -7.38 26.63
C THR A 18 20.46 -7.02 25.34
N GLN A 19 21.49 -7.76 24.95
CA GLN A 19 22.24 -7.51 23.72
C GLN A 19 21.47 -7.95 22.46
N ALA A 20 20.73 -9.06 22.55
CA ALA A 20 19.88 -9.55 21.45
C ALA A 20 18.74 -8.57 21.11
N PHE A 21 18.10 -7.95 22.10
CA PHE A 21 17.05 -6.94 21.87
C PHE A 21 17.60 -5.60 21.35
N ALA A 22 18.83 -5.24 21.70
CA ALA A 22 19.49 -4.04 21.17
C ALA A 22 19.85 -4.18 19.69
N GLN A 23 20.33 -5.37 19.29
CA GLN A 23 20.64 -5.69 17.90
C GLN A 23 19.38 -5.79 17.04
N GLN A 24 18.30 -6.41 17.55
CA GLN A 24 17.01 -6.49 16.87
C GLN A 24 16.34 -5.12 16.68
N ARG A 25 16.45 -4.20 17.66
CA ARG A 25 16.00 -2.81 17.51
C ARG A 25 16.87 -1.99 16.54
N GLY A 26 18.17 -2.24 16.51
CA GLY A 26 19.10 -1.61 15.57
C GLY A 26 18.84 -2.03 14.13
N GLU A 27 18.60 -3.32 13.90
CA GLU A 27 18.23 -3.86 12.59
C GLU A 27 16.84 -3.39 12.14
N GLN A 28 15.84 -3.37 13.04
CA GLN A 28 14.54 -2.75 12.73
C GLN A 28 14.68 -1.27 12.37
N ARG A 29 15.45 -0.48 13.13
CA ARG A 29 15.70 0.93 12.81
C ARG A 29 16.44 1.12 11.49
N ARG A 30 17.43 0.27 11.19
CA ARG A 30 18.13 0.27 9.90
C ARG A 30 17.22 -0.13 8.75
N ALA A 31 16.35 -1.12 8.92
CA ALA A 31 15.37 -1.52 7.92
C ALA A 31 14.31 -0.43 7.68
N LEU A 32 13.88 0.27 8.73
CA LEU A 32 12.95 1.39 8.64
C LEU A 32 13.60 2.61 7.98
N ALA A 33 14.87 2.89 8.32
CA ALA A 33 15.68 3.94 7.68
C ALA A 33 16.00 3.62 6.22
N GLN A 34 16.30 2.36 5.89
CA GLN A 34 16.47 1.91 4.51
C GLN A 34 15.16 1.98 3.72
N ARG A 35 14.02 1.65 4.33
CA ARG A 35 12.69 1.87 3.73
C ARG A 35 12.40 3.35 3.52
N ALA A 36 12.74 4.21 4.48
CA ALA A 36 12.59 5.65 4.35
C ALA A 36 13.48 6.22 3.24
N MET A 37 14.75 5.80 3.16
CA MET A 37 15.64 6.18 2.06
C MET A 37 15.17 5.63 0.71
N GLN A 38 14.67 4.39 0.65
CA GLN A 38 14.08 3.84 -0.58
C GLN A 38 12.79 4.55 -0.97
N ALA A 39 11.98 5.03 -0.01
CA ALA A 39 10.80 5.83 -0.27
C ALA A 39 11.18 7.24 -0.79
N GLN A 40 12.27 7.81 -0.26
CA GLN A 40 12.82 9.09 -0.72
C GLN A 40 13.42 8.96 -2.14
N GLN A 41 14.13 7.86 -2.42
CA GLN A 41 14.66 7.56 -3.77
C GLN A 41 13.59 7.12 -4.78
N GLN A 42 12.42 6.64 -4.33
CA GLN A 42 11.33 6.27 -5.24
C GLN A 42 10.68 7.47 -5.90
N ASN A 43 10.80 8.68 -5.35
CA ASN A 43 10.19 9.87 -5.93
C ASN A 43 11.03 10.44 -7.09
N ASP A 44 12.36 10.25 -7.09
CA ASP A 44 13.24 10.54 -8.24
C ASP A 44 13.05 9.59 -9.42
N ARG A 45 12.41 8.42 -9.21
CA ARG A 45 12.16 7.45 -10.29
C ARG A 45 11.19 7.94 -11.37
N LEU A 46 10.43 9.01 -11.11
CA LEU A 46 9.56 9.61 -12.11
C LEU A 46 10.34 10.49 -13.10
N GLY A 47 11.61 10.83 -12.83
CA GLY A 47 12.43 11.69 -13.71
C GLY A 47 11.80 13.08 -13.94
N LEU A 48 10.99 13.53 -12.99
CA LEU A 48 10.26 14.79 -13.04
C LEU A 48 11.06 15.95 -12.45
N ASP A 49 12.23 15.71 -11.85
CA ASP A 49 13.11 16.76 -11.31
C ASP A 49 12.31 17.76 -10.43
N LEU A 50 11.56 17.23 -9.46
CA LEU A 50 10.63 18.01 -8.64
C LEU A 50 11.37 18.95 -7.69
N THR A 51 10.85 20.15 -7.48
CA THR A 51 11.30 21.05 -6.41
C THR A 51 10.90 20.50 -5.05
N ASP A 52 11.57 20.94 -3.98
CA ASP A 52 11.24 20.47 -2.62
C ASP A 52 9.83 20.90 -2.19
N GLU A 53 9.37 22.05 -2.66
CA GLU A 53 8.00 22.52 -2.42
C GLU A 53 6.96 21.65 -3.14
N GLN A 54 7.19 21.30 -4.41
CA GLN A 54 6.36 20.36 -5.15
C GLN A 54 6.31 19.00 -4.45
N LYS A 55 7.44 18.51 -3.91
CA LYS A 55 7.49 17.23 -3.17
C LYS A 55 6.64 17.26 -1.92
N GLU A 56 6.72 18.32 -1.11
CA GLU A 56 5.94 18.39 0.13
C GLU A 56 4.44 18.52 -0.16
N GLN A 57 4.05 19.31 -1.16
CA GLN A 57 2.65 19.41 -1.60
C GLN A 57 2.12 18.07 -2.13
N MET A 58 2.89 17.37 -2.98
CA MET A 58 2.51 16.04 -3.46
C MET A 58 2.37 15.02 -2.33
N LYS A 59 3.21 15.12 -1.29
CA LYS A 59 3.13 14.25 -0.11
C LYS A 59 1.85 14.53 0.68
N ALA A 60 1.48 15.79 0.86
CA ALA A 60 0.22 16.17 1.49
C ALA A 60 -0.99 15.60 0.72
N ILE A 61 -1.02 15.78 -0.61
CA ILE A 61 -2.08 15.23 -1.47
C ILE A 61 -2.16 13.71 -1.32
N LYS A 62 -1.03 13.00 -1.38
CA LYS A 62 -0.97 11.54 -1.19
C LYS A 62 -1.49 11.11 0.17
N MET A 63 -1.14 11.83 1.23
CA MET A 63 -1.61 11.53 2.59
C MET A 63 -3.12 11.72 2.70
N GLU A 64 -3.66 12.80 2.15
CA GLU A 64 -5.11 13.07 2.20
C GLU A 64 -5.88 12.06 1.35
N THR A 65 -5.40 11.79 0.14
CA THR A 65 -5.94 10.73 -0.73
C THR A 65 -5.98 9.39 -0.01
N GLN A 66 -4.90 9.04 0.71
CA GLN A 66 -4.84 7.79 1.47
C GLN A 66 -5.88 7.77 2.59
N LYS A 67 -6.08 8.87 3.32
CA LYS A 67 -7.11 8.96 4.37
C LYS A 67 -8.51 8.72 3.78
N SER A 68 -8.82 9.27 2.62
CA SER A 68 -10.11 9.11 1.95
C SER A 68 -10.31 7.69 1.37
N ILE A 69 -9.25 7.08 0.85
CA ILE A 69 -9.32 5.74 0.24
C ILE A 69 -9.44 4.61 1.28
N LEU A 70 -8.78 4.73 2.44
CA LEU A 70 -8.77 3.69 3.47
C LEU A 70 -10.17 3.21 3.92
N PRO A 71 -11.13 4.09 4.27
CA PRO A 71 -12.47 3.64 4.66
C PRO A 71 -13.18 2.92 3.51
N ILE A 72 -13.10 3.42 2.27
CA ILE A 72 -13.72 2.79 1.10
C ILE A 72 -13.14 1.39 0.85
N GLN A 73 -11.84 1.20 1.05
CA GLN A 73 -11.20 -0.12 0.94
C GLN A 73 -11.62 -1.08 2.05
N ASN A 74 -11.86 -0.58 3.26
CA ASN A 74 -12.42 -1.40 4.34
C ASN A 74 -13.84 -1.85 3.97
N GLU A 75 -14.67 -0.92 3.51
CA GLU A 75 -16.05 -1.21 3.14
C GLU A 75 -16.13 -2.17 1.94
N LEU A 76 -15.29 -1.98 0.92
CA LEU A 76 -15.19 -2.91 -0.21
C LEU A 76 -14.87 -4.34 0.25
N ARG A 77 -13.97 -4.50 1.23
CA ARG A 77 -13.64 -5.83 1.79
C ARG A 77 -14.82 -6.44 2.53
N GLU A 78 -15.53 -5.64 3.32
CA GLU A 78 -16.73 -6.06 4.02
C GLU A 78 -17.82 -6.52 3.04
N LYS A 79 -18.14 -5.69 2.03
CA LYS A 79 -19.16 -6.03 1.02
C LYS A 79 -18.78 -7.25 0.19
N GLN A 80 -17.49 -7.44 -0.12
CA GLN A 80 -17.02 -8.65 -0.80
C GLN A 80 -17.18 -9.91 0.06
N ALA A 81 -16.92 -9.82 1.37
CA ALA A 81 -17.16 -10.91 2.30
C ALA A 81 -18.66 -11.21 2.44
N GLN A 82 -19.49 -10.17 2.53
CA GLN A 82 -20.94 -10.27 2.55
C GLN A 82 -21.48 -10.96 1.29
N LEU A 83 -21.01 -10.55 0.11
CA LEU A 83 -21.40 -11.17 -1.16
C LEU A 83 -21.03 -12.65 -1.21
N ARG A 84 -19.81 -13.01 -0.76
CA ARG A 84 -19.41 -14.42 -0.64
C ARG A 84 -20.38 -15.19 0.26
N SER A 85 -20.66 -14.67 1.47
CA SER A 85 -21.59 -15.33 2.39
C SER A 85 -22.99 -15.53 1.78
N LEU A 86 -23.54 -14.50 1.11
CA LEU A 86 -24.86 -14.55 0.48
C LEU A 86 -24.96 -15.53 -0.70
N THR A 87 -23.84 -15.83 -1.35
CA THR A 87 -23.78 -16.68 -2.55
C THR A 87 -23.31 -18.11 -2.26
N THR A 88 -22.64 -18.36 -1.13
CA THR A 88 -22.12 -19.69 -0.76
C THR A 88 -22.88 -20.37 0.39
N SER A 89 -23.86 -19.69 0.99
CA SER A 89 -24.72 -20.31 2.02
C SER A 89 -25.72 -21.29 1.39
N GLU A 90 -26.14 -22.30 2.17
CA GLU A 90 -27.16 -23.28 1.78
C GLU A 90 -28.49 -22.61 1.35
N ASN A 91 -28.77 -21.42 1.89
CA ASN A 91 -29.92 -20.57 1.55
C ASN A 91 -29.46 -19.30 0.81
N ALA A 92 -28.82 -19.48 -0.34
CA ALA A 92 -28.33 -18.36 -1.15
C ALA A 92 -29.45 -17.35 -1.42
N ASN A 93 -29.17 -16.05 -1.18
CA ASN A 93 -30.14 -14.98 -1.35
C ASN A 93 -29.71 -14.04 -2.48
N PHE A 94 -30.19 -14.33 -3.68
CA PHE A 94 -29.85 -13.58 -4.89
C PHE A 94 -30.26 -12.11 -4.85
N GLY A 95 -31.44 -11.79 -4.29
CA GLY A 95 -31.90 -10.39 -4.19
C GLY A 95 -30.94 -9.55 -3.35
N LYS A 96 -30.58 -10.04 -2.15
CA LYS A 96 -29.59 -9.36 -1.30
C LYS A 96 -28.19 -9.33 -1.95
N ALA A 97 -27.82 -10.37 -2.69
CA ALA A 97 -26.55 -10.40 -3.40
C ALA A 97 -26.48 -9.33 -4.49
N GLU A 98 -27.58 -9.09 -5.23
CA GLU A 98 -27.66 -8.04 -6.24
C GLU A 98 -27.44 -6.65 -5.64
N ASP A 99 -28.09 -6.35 -4.51
CA ASP A 99 -27.91 -5.08 -3.79
C ASP A 99 -26.45 -4.86 -3.37
N VAL A 100 -25.82 -5.91 -2.82
CA VAL A 100 -24.40 -5.85 -2.42
C VAL A 100 -23.48 -5.66 -3.64
N VAL A 101 -23.80 -6.26 -4.79
CA VAL A 101 -23.03 -6.04 -6.03
C VAL A 101 -23.13 -4.58 -6.48
N ARG A 102 -24.31 -3.96 -6.41
CA ARG A 102 -24.49 -2.53 -6.74
C ARG A 102 -23.67 -1.64 -5.81
N GLN A 103 -23.74 -1.89 -4.49
CA GLN A 103 -22.94 -1.17 -3.49
C GLN A 103 -21.43 -1.29 -3.74
N ILE A 104 -20.94 -2.48 -4.12
CA ILE A 104 -19.53 -2.66 -4.53
C ILE A 104 -19.20 -1.82 -5.76
N GLY A 105 -20.12 -1.71 -6.72
CA GLY A 105 -19.98 -0.87 -7.91
C GLY A 105 -19.83 0.61 -7.56
N ASP A 106 -20.68 1.10 -6.66
CA ASP A 106 -20.67 2.49 -6.19
C ASP A 106 -19.34 2.83 -5.48
N LEU A 107 -18.91 1.98 -4.54
CA LEU A 107 -17.64 2.15 -3.83
C LEU A 107 -16.42 2.11 -4.77
N ARG A 108 -16.45 1.28 -5.81
CA ARG A 108 -15.39 1.25 -6.83
C ARG A 108 -15.37 2.54 -7.65
N THR A 109 -16.54 3.10 -7.94
CA THR A 109 -16.67 4.35 -8.67
C THR A 109 -16.13 5.50 -7.84
N GLU A 110 -16.52 5.59 -6.57
CA GLU A 110 -16.00 6.59 -5.64
C GLU A 110 -14.47 6.51 -5.52
N LEU A 111 -13.92 5.30 -5.36
CA LEU A 111 -12.48 5.08 -5.32
C LEU A 111 -11.77 5.60 -6.58
N GLN A 112 -12.35 5.38 -7.77
CA GLN A 112 -11.79 5.86 -9.03
C GLN A 112 -11.85 7.39 -9.12
N LEU A 113 -12.93 8.02 -8.67
CA LEU A 113 -13.07 9.47 -8.65
C LEU A 113 -12.03 10.13 -7.73
N ILE A 114 -11.80 9.57 -6.53
CA ILE A 114 -10.76 10.08 -5.61
C ILE A 114 -9.37 9.97 -6.24
N GLN A 115 -9.07 8.84 -6.88
CA GLN A 115 -7.78 8.65 -7.57
C GLN A 115 -7.61 9.61 -8.75
N LEU A 116 -8.69 9.89 -9.48
CA LEU A 116 -8.69 10.87 -10.56
C LEU A 116 -8.44 12.28 -10.02
N SER A 117 -9.15 12.69 -8.96
CA SER A 117 -8.96 14.00 -8.31
C SER A 117 -7.51 14.19 -7.84
N SER A 118 -6.99 13.22 -7.09
CA SER A 118 -5.61 13.22 -6.60
C SER A 118 -4.58 13.35 -7.74
N ARG A 119 -4.84 12.66 -8.87
CA ARG A 119 -3.99 12.77 -10.05
C ARG A 119 -4.02 14.17 -10.65
N GLU A 120 -5.20 14.76 -10.82
CA GLU A 120 -5.35 16.11 -11.38
C GLU A 120 -4.72 17.16 -10.45
N GLU A 121 -4.91 17.03 -9.14
CA GLU A 121 -4.25 17.87 -8.13
C GLU A 121 -2.72 17.80 -8.25
N ILE A 122 -2.16 16.59 -8.34
CA ILE A 122 -0.71 16.42 -8.57
C ILE A 122 -0.28 17.05 -9.89
N ARG A 123 -1.05 16.84 -10.97
CA ARG A 123 -0.73 17.37 -12.30
C ARG A 123 -0.66 18.90 -12.30
N ASN A 124 -1.53 19.56 -11.55
CA ASN A 124 -1.58 21.02 -11.41
C ASN A 124 -0.38 21.62 -10.66
N LEU A 125 0.37 20.81 -9.91
CA LEU A 125 1.62 21.26 -9.27
C LEU A 125 2.82 21.26 -10.20
N LEU A 126 2.71 20.62 -11.37
CA LEU A 126 3.81 20.39 -12.29
C LEU A 126 3.91 21.49 -13.35
N THR A 127 5.13 21.81 -13.73
CA THR A 127 5.42 22.62 -14.93
C THR A 127 4.98 21.90 -16.20
N GLU A 128 4.83 22.62 -17.30
CA GLU A 128 4.39 22.04 -18.59
C GLU A 128 5.28 20.86 -19.05
N GLU A 129 6.61 21.01 -18.93
CA GLU A 129 7.55 19.94 -19.27
C GLU A 129 7.39 18.72 -18.37
N GLN A 130 7.18 18.93 -17.07
CA GLN A 130 6.92 17.87 -16.11
C GLN A 130 5.57 17.18 -16.37
N GLN A 131 4.52 17.93 -16.75
CA GLN A 131 3.21 17.37 -17.11
C GLN A 131 3.32 16.43 -18.31
N LEU A 132 4.08 16.82 -19.34
CA LEU A 132 4.29 15.98 -20.53
C LEU A 132 4.99 14.66 -20.18
N LYS A 133 6.01 14.70 -19.32
CA LYS A 133 6.65 13.48 -18.77
C LYS A 133 5.65 12.67 -17.92
N PHE A 134 4.86 13.32 -17.07
CA PHE A 134 3.87 12.69 -16.21
C PHE A 134 2.79 11.95 -16.99
N ASP A 135 2.26 12.55 -18.04
CA ASP A 135 1.19 11.96 -18.87
C ASP A 135 1.72 10.80 -19.75
N THR A 136 2.95 10.91 -20.26
CA THR A 136 3.58 9.84 -21.06
C THR A 136 3.90 8.58 -20.23
N MET A 137 4.33 8.74 -18.97
CA MET A 137 4.53 7.62 -18.05
C MET A 137 3.24 6.81 -17.83
N GLN A 138 2.10 7.49 -17.76
CA GLN A 138 0.81 6.84 -17.56
C GLN A 138 0.36 6.03 -18.77
N GLY A 139 0.57 6.57 -19.98
CA GLY A 139 0.34 5.84 -21.22
C GLY A 139 1.16 4.53 -21.31
N ARG A 140 2.42 4.55 -20.85
CA ARG A 140 3.30 3.37 -20.85
C ARG A 140 2.88 2.31 -19.83
N LYS A 141 2.47 2.71 -18.62
CA LYS A 141 1.99 1.78 -17.58
C LYS A 141 0.74 1.01 -18.03
N ASN A 142 -0.16 1.68 -18.75
CA ASN A 142 -1.36 1.06 -19.31
C ASN A 142 -1.03 0.04 -20.41
N LYS A 143 -0.04 0.31 -21.27
CA LYS A 143 0.43 -0.64 -22.30
C LYS A 143 1.06 -1.89 -21.68
N MET A 144 1.93 -1.73 -20.67
CA MET A 144 2.56 -2.88 -20.00
C MET A 144 1.55 -3.82 -19.34
N LYS A 145 0.52 -3.28 -18.67
CA LYS A 145 -0.54 -4.09 -18.05
C LYS A 145 -1.27 -4.97 -19.08
N ARG A 146 -1.57 -4.42 -20.28
CA ARG A 146 -2.22 -5.18 -21.37
C ARG A 146 -1.33 -6.29 -21.91
N THR A 147 -0.04 -6.02 -22.08
CA THR A 147 0.92 -7.04 -22.56
C THR A 147 1.09 -8.18 -21.56
N GLN A 148 1.18 -7.89 -20.25
CA GLN A 148 1.28 -8.94 -19.22
C GLN A 148 0.02 -9.80 -19.12
N GLN A 149 -1.18 -9.20 -19.16
CA GLN A 149 -2.42 -9.97 -19.20
C GLN A 149 -2.51 -10.86 -20.44
N GLY A 150 -2.13 -10.35 -21.62
CA GLY A 150 -2.10 -11.15 -22.85
C GLY A 150 -1.12 -12.34 -22.80
N GLN A 151 0.02 -12.19 -22.13
CA GLN A 151 0.98 -13.29 -21.95
C GLN A 151 0.51 -14.34 -20.93
N GLN A 152 -0.18 -13.94 -19.86
CA GLN A 152 -0.72 -14.87 -18.87
C GLN A 152 -1.85 -15.72 -19.44
N LEU A 153 -2.74 -15.13 -20.26
CA LEU A 153 -3.81 -15.86 -20.96
C LEU A 153 -3.27 -16.91 -21.95
N ARG A 154 -2.10 -16.67 -22.57
CA ARG A 154 -1.44 -17.64 -23.46
C ARG A 154 -0.76 -18.79 -22.72
N LYS A 155 -0.41 -18.62 -21.44
CA LYS A 155 0.21 -19.67 -20.62
C LYS A 155 -0.80 -20.56 -19.89
N GLY A 156 -2.02 -20.08 -19.63
CA GLY A 156 -3.10 -20.86 -19.02
C GLY A 156 -3.84 -21.81 -19.98
N ASN A 157 -3.58 -21.71 -21.29
CA ASN A 157 -4.15 -22.57 -22.34
C ASN A 157 -3.17 -23.68 -22.81
N ARG A 158 -2.21 -24.07 -21.97
CA ARG A 158 -1.28 -25.19 -22.23
C ARG A 158 -1.37 -26.22 -21.14
#